data_AF-A0A6S7GSS2-F1
#
_entry.id   AF-A0A6S7GSS2-F1
#
_cell.length_a   1.000
_cell.length_b   1.000
_cell.length_c   1.000
_cell.angle_alpha   90.00
_cell.angle_beta   90.00
_cell.angle_gamma   90.00
#
_symmetry.space_group_name_H-M   'P 1'
#
loop_
_entity.id
_entity.type
_entity.pdbx_description
1 polymer ?
#
loop_
_entity_poly.entity_id
_entity_poly.type
_entity_poly.pdbx_seq_one_letter_code
_entity_poly.pdbx_strand_id
1 'polypeptide(L)'
;MLARSLRSVLQQNRQIILPISGAAPSRLLSNNAPKERKTTQLRRMLESPELEFIMEAHNGLSAKIVQEAGFKGIWGSGLSISAQLGVRDSNEASWTQVVDVLEFMSDVTDVPILLDADTGYGNFNNARRLVTKLEQRGIAGACMEDKLFPKTNSLLDGRAQPLADIEEFSLKLKACKGLSMIL
;
A
#
# COMPACT_ATOMS: atom_id res chain seq x y z
N MET A 1 22.50 -49.71 -3.82
CA MET A 1 21.17 -49.09 -3.75
C MET A 1 21.26 -47.67 -3.16
N LEU A 2 22.11 -46.76 -3.70
CA LEU A 2 22.17 -45.35 -3.22
C LEU A 2 22.99 -44.39 -4.13
N ALA A 3 22.81 -44.45 -5.45
CA ALA A 3 23.51 -43.52 -6.36
C ALA A 3 22.72 -43.22 -7.66
N ARG A 4 21.39 -43.15 -7.59
CA ARG A 4 20.55 -42.80 -8.76
C ARG A 4 19.51 -41.69 -8.55
N SER A 5 19.51 -40.98 -7.41
CA SER A 5 18.43 -40.00 -7.11
C SER A 5 18.84 -38.51 -7.11
N LEU A 6 20.05 -38.15 -7.52
CA LEU A 6 20.49 -36.74 -7.52
C LEU A 6 20.49 -36.08 -8.92
N ARG A 7 20.39 -36.86 -10.01
CA ARG A 7 20.34 -36.29 -11.38
C ARG A 7 18.95 -35.81 -11.82
N SER A 8 17.85 -36.30 -11.22
CA SER A 8 16.50 -35.86 -11.59
C SER A 8 16.08 -34.55 -10.93
N VAL A 9 16.60 -34.24 -9.74
CA VAL A 9 16.26 -32.99 -9.01
C VAL A 9 17.05 -31.79 -9.54
N LEU A 10 18.23 -32.00 -10.15
CA LEU A 10 19.05 -30.92 -10.71
C LEU A 10 18.71 -30.54 -12.16
N GLN A 11 17.82 -31.28 -12.84
CA GLN A 11 17.42 -30.98 -14.22
C GLN A 11 16.18 -30.07 -14.35
N GLN A 12 15.55 -29.66 -13.24
CA GLN A 12 14.40 -28.75 -13.26
C GLN A 12 14.75 -27.28 -13.01
N ASN A 13 15.98 -26.95 -12.64
CA ASN A 13 16.46 -25.56 -12.60
C ASN A 13 17.06 -25.16 -13.94
N ARG A 14 16.22 -24.99 -14.96
CA ARG A 14 16.57 -24.08 -16.06
C ARG A 14 16.32 -22.66 -15.56
N GLN A 15 17.27 -22.11 -14.79
CA GLN A 15 17.36 -20.66 -14.66
C GLN A 15 17.52 -20.10 -16.08
N ILE A 16 16.46 -19.51 -16.60
CA ILE A 16 16.54 -18.71 -17.82
C ILE A 16 17.23 -17.42 -17.40
N ILE A 17 18.54 -17.34 -17.62
CA ILE A 17 19.26 -16.07 -17.59
C ILE A 17 18.77 -15.29 -18.81
N LEU A 18 17.75 -14.45 -18.63
CA LEU A 18 17.31 -13.55 -19.68
C LEU A 18 18.39 -12.46 -19.85
N PRO A 19 18.92 -12.25 -21.07
CA PRO A 19 19.79 -11.11 -21.32
C PRO A 19 18.99 -9.83 -21.06
N ILE A 20 19.58 -8.90 -20.31
CA ILE A 20 19.05 -7.54 -20.18
C ILE A 20 19.37 -6.81 -21.50
N SER A 21 18.70 -7.19 -22.58
CA SER A 21 18.79 -6.54 -23.90
C SER A 21 17.44 -6.64 -24.58
N GLY A 22 16.94 -5.48 -25.02
CA GLY A 22 15.55 -5.24 -25.32
C GLY A 22 15.03 -6.03 -26.52
N ALA A 23 14.05 -6.87 -26.26
CA ALA A 23 12.97 -7.18 -27.19
C ALA A 23 11.76 -7.61 -26.34
N ALA A 24 10.70 -6.82 -26.36
CA ALA A 24 9.48 -7.13 -25.63
C ALA A 24 8.89 -8.45 -26.15
N PRO A 25 8.54 -9.41 -25.28
CA PRO A 25 7.79 -10.58 -25.72
C PRO A 25 6.46 -10.12 -26.30
N SER A 26 6.09 -10.69 -27.45
CA SER A 26 4.85 -10.42 -28.16
C SER A 26 3.67 -10.46 -27.20
N ARG A 27 3.09 -9.28 -26.92
CA ARG A 27 1.85 -9.13 -26.14
C ARG A 27 0.78 -10.00 -26.80
N LEU A 28 0.41 -11.10 -26.12
CA LEU A 28 -0.92 -11.68 -26.27
C LEU A 28 -1.91 -10.52 -26.13
N LEU A 29 -2.79 -10.39 -27.12
CA LEU A 29 -3.78 -9.32 -27.20
C LEU A 29 -4.73 -9.41 -25.99
N SER A 30 -4.35 -8.78 -24.88
CA SER A 30 -5.25 -8.53 -23.76
C SER A 30 -6.29 -7.53 -24.23
N ASN A 31 -7.58 -7.80 -23.96
CA ASN A 31 -8.67 -6.87 -24.20
C ASN A 31 -8.27 -5.44 -23.80
N ASN A 32 -8.18 -4.53 -24.78
CA ASN A 32 -7.75 -3.14 -24.63
C ASN A 32 -8.83 -2.23 -23.99
N ALA A 33 -9.70 -2.77 -23.15
CA ALA A 33 -10.59 -1.94 -22.36
C ALA A 33 -9.73 -1.19 -21.32
N PRO A 34 -9.89 0.14 -21.15
CA PRO A 34 -9.20 0.87 -20.09
C PRO A 34 -9.53 0.24 -18.74
N LYS A 35 -8.52 -0.22 -18.01
CA LYS A 35 -8.71 -0.72 -16.66
C LYS A 35 -9.12 0.45 -15.77
N GLU A 36 -10.22 0.28 -15.04
CA GLU A 36 -10.72 1.30 -14.11
C GLU A 36 -9.62 1.68 -13.11
N ARG A 37 -9.39 2.98 -12.89
CA ARG A 37 -8.35 3.46 -11.97
C ARG A 37 -8.65 2.95 -10.56
N LYS A 38 -7.61 2.50 -9.83
CA LYS A 38 -7.71 2.06 -8.44
C LYS A 38 -8.40 3.12 -7.54
N THR A 39 -8.12 4.40 -7.77
CA THR A 39 -8.79 5.52 -7.06
C THR A 39 -10.30 5.57 -7.30
N THR A 40 -10.75 5.32 -8.53
CA THR A 40 -12.18 5.23 -8.86
C THR A 40 -12.83 4.01 -8.22
N GLN A 41 -12.14 2.86 -8.22
CA GLN A 41 -12.61 1.65 -7.53
C GLN A 41 -12.83 1.90 -6.04
N LEU A 42 -11.86 2.53 -5.35
CA LEU A 42 -11.97 2.85 -3.92
C LEU A 42 -13.11 3.83 -3.64
N ARG A 43 -13.25 4.89 -4.45
CA ARG A 43 -14.36 5.85 -4.30
C ARG A 43 -15.72 5.16 -4.40
N ARG A 44 -15.89 4.29 -5.39
CA ARG A 44 -17.13 3.51 -5.55
C ARG A 44 -17.40 2.61 -4.34
N MET A 45 -16.38 2.00 -3.75
CA MET A 45 -16.55 1.19 -2.54
C MET A 45 -17.02 2.04 -1.36
N LEU A 46 -16.48 3.25 -1.21
CA LEU A 46 -16.81 4.14 -0.08
C LEU A 46 -18.18 4.82 -0.24
N GLU A 47 -18.63 5.02 -1.48
CA GLU A 47 -19.96 5.54 -1.81
C GLU A 47 -21.01 4.42 -1.97
N SER A 48 -20.61 3.16 -1.78
CA SER A 48 -21.50 2.00 -1.91
C SER A 48 -22.61 2.06 -0.87
N PRO A 49 -23.87 1.72 -1.23
CA PRO A 49 -24.93 1.54 -0.25
C PRO A 49 -24.77 0.25 0.57
N GLU A 50 -23.87 -0.65 0.16
CA GLU A 50 -23.60 -1.94 0.81
C GLU A 50 -22.35 -1.86 1.69
N LEU A 51 -22.28 -2.74 2.69
CA LEU A 51 -21.06 -2.91 3.49
C LEU A 51 -19.94 -3.53 2.63
N GLU A 52 -18.89 -2.76 2.39
CA GLU A 52 -17.71 -3.22 1.66
C GLU A 52 -16.60 -3.65 2.63
N PHE A 53 -15.76 -4.58 2.18
CA PHE A 53 -14.65 -5.14 2.96
C PHE A 53 -13.32 -4.93 2.23
N ILE A 54 -12.31 -4.49 2.97
CA ILE A 54 -10.91 -4.49 2.56
C ILE A 54 -10.11 -5.36 3.52
N MET A 55 -9.11 -6.08 3.02
CA MET A 55 -8.29 -6.97 3.83
C MET A 55 -6.87 -6.44 3.96
N GLU A 56 -6.29 -6.62 5.13
CA GLU A 56 -4.92 -6.19 5.43
C GLU A 56 -3.88 -6.94 4.58
N ALA A 57 -2.87 -6.19 4.11
CA ALA A 57 -1.65 -6.74 3.55
C ALA A 57 -0.46 -5.81 3.88
N HIS A 58 0.74 -6.39 3.96
CA HIS A 58 1.95 -5.70 4.40
C HIS A 58 3.15 -5.87 3.46
N ASN A 59 3.02 -6.67 2.41
CA ASN A 59 3.99 -6.79 1.31
C ASN A 59 3.33 -7.34 0.03
N GLY A 60 4.07 -7.37 -1.08
CA GLY A 60 3.55 -7.83 -2.37
C GLY A 60 2.95 -9.25 -2.35
N LEU A 61 3.54 -10.18 -1.60
CA LEU A 61 3.01 -11.56 -1.50
C LEU A 61 1.63 -11.57 -0.82
N SER A 62 1.52 -10.97 0.36
CA SER A 62 0.23 -10.85 1.08
C SER A 62 -0.82 -10.09 0.26
N ALA A 63 -0.43 -9.02 -0.45
CA ALA A 63 -1.33 -8.23 -1.30
C ALA A 63 -1.89 -9.06 -2.45
N LYS A 64 -1.05 -9.89 -3.08
CA LYS A 64 -1.49 -10.82 -4.12
C LYS A 64 -2.47 -11.86 -3.59
N ILE A 65 -2.18 -12.44 -2.42
CA ILE A 65 -3.05 -13.41 -1.75
C ILE A 65 -4.42 -12.77 -1.44
N VAL A 66 -4.44 -11.53 -0.92
CA VAL A 66 -5.69 -10.81 -0.63
C VAL A 66 -6.54 -10.66 -1.89
N GLN A 67 -5.94 -10.27 -3.02
CA GLN A 67 -6.66 -10.15 -4.28
C GLN A 67 -7.18 -11.51 -4.79
N GLU A 68 -6.34 -12.56 -4.74
CA GLU A 68 -6.73 -13.89 -5.20
C GLU A 68 -7.82 -14.54 -4.31
N ALA A 69 -7.86 -14.16 -3.04
CA ALA A 69 -8.94 -14.51 -2.12
C ALA A 69 -10.27 -13.80 -2.40
N GLY A 70 -10.29 -12.82 -3.33
CA GLY A 70 -11.50 -12.16 -3.80
C GLY A 70 -11.88 -10.86 -3.09
N PHE A 71 -11.01 -10.31 -2.22
CA PHE A 71 -11.25 -8.99 -1.63
C PHE A 71 -11.17 -7.90 -2.70
N LYS A 72 -12.08 -6.92 -2.60
CA LYS A 72 -12.16 -5.81 -3.56
C LYS A 72 -11.18 -4.67 -3.27
N GLY A 73 -10.48 -4.72 -2.14
CA GLY A 73 -9.49 -3.71 -1.76
C GLY A 73 -8.61 -4.17 -0.62
N ILE A 74 -7.52 -3.44 -0.42
CA ILE A 74 -6.45 -3.76 0.53
C ILE A 74 -6.32 -2.62 1.54
N TRP A 75 -6.16 -3.01 2.80
CA TRP A 75 -5.71 -2.12 3.88
C TRP A 75 -4.20 -2.23 4.06
N GLY A 76 -3.48 -1.15 3.77
CA GLY A 76 -2.04 -1.05 4.05
C GLY A 76 -1.81 -0.59 5.48
N SER A 77 -1.77 -1.53 6.43
CA SER A 77 -1.64 -1.21 7.86
C SER A 77 -0.25 -0.70 8.23
N GLY A 78 -0.15 0.44 8.93
CA GLY A 78 1.10 0.96 9.46
C GLY A 78 1.76 0.01 10.46
N LEU A 79 0.95 -0.63 11.32
CA LEU A 79 1.39 -1.66 12.25
C LEU A 79 2.00 -2.87 11.54
N SER A 80 1.32 -3.46 10.55
CA SER A 80 1.84 -4.65 9.88
C SER A 80 3.08 -4.33 9.02
N ILE A 81 3.09 -3.17 8.33
CA ILE A 81 4.23 -2.73 7.52
C ILE A 81 5.45 -2.47 8.40
N SER A 82 5.31 -1.79 9.54
CA SER A 82 6.43 -1.57 10.47
C SER A 82 6.92 -2.88 11.10
N ALA A 83 6.00 -3.76 11.52
CA ALA A 83 6.33 -5.04 12.13
C ALA A 83 7.12 -5.96 11.18
N GLN A 84 6.73 -6.06 9.90
CA GLN A 84 7.50 -6.88 8.94
C GLN A 84 8.89 -6.30 8.63
N LEU A 85 9.07 -4.99 8.81
CA LEU A 85 10.37 -4.31 8.69
C LEU A 85 11.21 -4.43 9.97
N GLY A 86 10.67 -5.05 11.03
CA GLY A 86 11.36 -5.23 12.30
C GLY A 86 11.47 -3.95 13.14
N VAL A 87 10.61 -2.95 12.89
CA VAL A 87 10.60 -1.65 13.59
C VAL A 87 9.26 -1.41 14.26
N ARG A 88 9.19 -0.45 15.19
CA ARG A 88 7.93 -0.13 15.89
C ARG A 88 7.01 0.73 15.03
N ASP A 89 5.71 0.62 15.31
CA ASP A 89 4.65 1.47 14.77
C ASP A 89 4.68 2.87 15.41
N SER A 90 5.73 3.64 15.13
CA SER A 90 5.97 4.98 15.67
C SER A 90 6.82 5.83 14.72
N ASN A 91 6.62 5.65 13.41
CA ASN A 91 7.38 6.28 12.33
C ASN A 91 8.91 6.05 12.40
N GLU A 92 9.37 4.89 12.88
CA GLU A 92 10.77 4.51 12.78
C GLU A 92 11.18 4.23 11.33
N ALA A 93 10.32 3.54 10.56
CA ALA A 93 10.44 3.53 9.11
C ALA A 93 10.05 4.90 8.55
N SER A 94 10.91 5.46 7.69
CA SER A 94 10.60 6.69 6.97
C SER A 94 9.42 6.48 6.02
N TRP A 95 8.66 7.55 5.75
CA TRP A 95 7.54 7.49 4.80
C TRP A 95 7.99 7.02 3.40
N THR A 96 9.24 7.27 3.00
CA THR A 96 9.78 6.76 1.74
C THR A 96 9.92 5.23 1.74
N GLN A 97 10.39 4.64 2.85
CA GLN A 97 10.46 3.16 2.96
C GLN A 97 9.08 2.52 2.96
N VAL A 98 8.08 3.18 3.57
CA VAL A 98 6.68 2.73 3.51
C VAL A 98 6.13 2.82 2.09
N VAL A 99 6.42 3.91 1.36
CA VAL A 99 6.05 4.06 -0.06
C VAL A 99 6.70 2.99 -0.93
N ASP A 100 7.96 2.62 -0.67
CA ASP A 100 8.64 1.56 -1.43
C ASP A 100 7.93 0.20 -1.24
N VAL A 101 7.51 -0.14 -0.02
CA VAL A 101 6.72 -1.36 0.24
C VAL A 101 5.40 -1.34 -0.52
N LEU A 102 4.71 -0.20 -0.50
CA LEU A 102 3.44 0.00 -1.19
C LEU A 102 3.57 -0.08 -2.71
N GLU A 103 4.69 0.37 -3.29
CA GLU A 103 4.98 0.24 -4.72
C GLU A 103 4.93 -1.23 -5.14
N PHE A 104 5.66 -2.10 -4.42
CA PHE A 104 5.63 -3.55 -4.68
C PHE A 104 4.24 -4.18 -4.47
N MET A 105 3.47 -3.71 -3.48
CA MET A 105 2.09 -4.15 -3.29
C MET A 105 1.18 -3.73 -4.46
N SER A 106 1.37 -2.51 -4.97
CA SER A 106 0.58 -1.96 -6.06
C SER A 106 0.89 -2.65 -7.39
N ASP A 107 2.16 -2.96 -7.66
CA ASP A 107 2.61 -3.59 -8.91
C ASP A 107 2.00 -4.98 -9.16
N VAL A 108 1.72 -5.72 -8.09
CA VAL A 108 1.21 -7.10 -8.17
C VAL A 108 -0.31 -7.20 -8.01
N THR A 109 -0.99 -6.06 -7.82
CA THR A 109 -2.43 -5.98 -7.58
C THR A 109 -3.13 -5.02 -8.53
N ASP A 110 -4.41 -5.29 -8.73
CA ASP A 110 -5.35 -4.54 -9.56
C ASP A 110 -6.44 -3.86 -8.75
N VAL A 111 -6.64 -4.33 -7.51
CA VAL A 111 -7.55 -3.77 -6.52
C VAL A 111 -6.94 -2.54 -5.83
N PRO A 112 -7.76 -1.59 -5.33
CA PRO A 112 -7.28 -0.43 -4.59
C PRO A 112 -6.57 -0.79 -3.28
N ILE A 113 -5.56 0.00 -2.94
CA ILE A 113 -4.90 -0.01 -1.62
C ILE A 113 -5.25 1.32 -0.91
N LEU A 114 -5.79 1.22 0.30
CA LEU A 114 -5.95 2.33 1.24
C LEU A 114 -4.86 2.21 2.31
N LEU A 115 -3.93 3.16 2.34
CA LEU A 115 -2.82 3.19 3.31
C LEU A 115 -3.25 3.82 4.64
N ASP A 116 -2.81 3.27 5.77
CA ASP A 116 -2.65 4.00 7.03
C ASP A 116 -1.45 4.97 6.93
N ALA A 117 -1.74 6.25 6.76
CA ALA A 117 -0.75 7.30 6.53
C ALA A 117 -0.40 8.09 7.80
N ASP A 118 -0.74 7.56 8.98
CA ASP A 118 -0.49 8.20 10.26
C ASP A 118 -1.02 9.64 10.30
N THR A 119 -0.22 10.58 10.79
CA THR A 119 -0.54 12.01 10.80
C THR A 119 -0.09 12.72 9.50
N GLY A 120 0.35 11.97 8.48
CA GLY A 120 0.97 12.50 7.27
C GLY A 120 2.47 12.81 7.39
N TYR A 121 3.16 12.20 8.36
CA TYR A 121 4.62 12.29 8.57
C TYR A 121 5.15 13.73 8.73
N GLY A 122 4.36 14.59 9.40
CA GLY A 122 4.70 15.97 9.70
C GLY A 122 3.52 16.93 9.53
N ASN A 123 3.78 18.12 8.98
CA ASN A 123 2.76 19.12 8.75
C ASN A 123 2.07 18.93 7.37
N PHE A 124 1.21 19.88 6.98
CA PHE A 124 0.50 19.85 5.70
C PHE A 124 1.41 19.67 4.47
N ASN A 125 2.65 20.17 4.52
CA ASN A 125 3.58 20.09 3.38
C ASN A 125 4.18 18.68 3.24
N ASN A 126 4.40 17.98 4.35
CA ASN A 126 4.78 16.56 4.35
C ASN A 126 3.61 15.70 3.82
N ALA A 127 2.42 15.93 4.38
CA ALA A 127 1.21 15.18 4.04
C ALA A 127 0.88 15.28 2.54
N ARG A 128 0.86 16.50 1.96
CA ARG A 128 0.57 16.67 0.53
C ARG A 128 1.62 16.01 -0.37
N ARG A 129 2.89 16.04 0.05
CA ARG A 129 3.99 15.39 -0.69
C ARG A 129 3.85 13.88 -0.65
N LEU A 130 3.50 13.31 0.50
CA LEU A 130 3.19 11.89 0.64
C LEU A 130 2.06 11.49 -0.32
N VAL A 131 0.95 12.22 -0.31
CA VAL A 131 -0.21 11.94 -1.18
C VAL A 131 0.17 11.97 -2.67
N THR A 132 0.91 12.99 -3.12
CA THR A 132 1.43 13.02 -4.50
C THR A 132 2.31 11.80 -4.82
N LYS A 133 3.09 11.32 -3.85
CA LYS A 133 3.95 10.16 -4.05
C LYS A 133 3.14 8.87 -4.10
N LEU A 134 2.14 8.70 -3.24
CA LEU A 134 1.20 7.57 -3.26
C LEU A 134 0.45 7.47 -4.58
N GLU A 135 -0.04 8.59 -5.11
CA GLU A 135 -0.67 8.68 -6.43
C GLU A 135 0.22 8.16 -7.55
N GLN A 136 1.50 8.59 -7.55
CA GLN A 136 2.48 8.16 -8.54
C GLN A 136 2.76 6.65 -8.51
N ARG A 137 2.48 5.96 -7.39
CA ARG A 137 2.63 4.49 -7.23
C ARG A 137 1.31 3.74 -7.40
N GLY A 138 0.23 4.43 -7.80
CA GLY A 138 -1.07 3.81 -7.99
C GLY A 138 -1.76 3.40 -6.69
N ILE A 139 -1.37 3.97 -5.55
CA ILE A 139 -2.12 3.79 -4.28
C ILE A 139 -3.42 4.57 -4.37
N ALA A 140 -4.51 4.00 -3.85
CA ALA A 140 -5.86 4.47 -4.13
C ALA A 140 -6.38 5.50 -3.11
N GLY A 141 -5.78 5.54 -1.92
CA GLY A 141 -6.13 6.48 -0.88
C GLY A 141 -5.18 6.41 0.31
N ALA A 142 -5.31 7.40 1.21
CA ALA A 142 -4.59 7.49 2.47
C ALA A 142 -5.59 7.83 3.59
N CYS A 143 -5.55 7.05 4.67
CA CYS A 143 -6.23 7.33 5.92
C CYS A 143 -5.26 8.12 6.81
N MET A 144 -5.68 9.30 7.29
CA MET A 144 -4.89 10.10 8.22
C MET A 144 -5.62 10.23 9.56
N GLU A 145 -4.85 10.32 10.64
CA GLU A 145 -5.35 10.53 12.00
C GLU A 145 -4.93 11.90 12.55
N ASP A 146 -5.77 12.44 13.44
CA ASP A 146 -5.63 13.74 14.10
C ASP A 146 -4.81 13.66 15.40
N LYS A 147 -3.92 12.68 15.53
CA LYS A 147 -2.97 12.64 16.64
C LYS A 147 -1.88 13.71 16.50
N LEU A 148 -1.27 14.07 17.61
CA LEU A 148 -0.05 14.86 17.59
C LEU A 148 1.12 14.04 17.01
N PHE A 149 2.00 14.71 16.26
CA PHE A 149 3.28 14.17 15.80
C PHE A 149 4.41 14.62 16.74
N PRO A 150 5.37 13.76 17.15
CA PRO A 150 5.64 12.40 16.66
C PRO A 150 4.57 11.36 17.01
N LYS A 151 4.33 10.42 16.09
CA LYS A 151 3.29 9.38 16.18
C LYS A 151 3.50 8.50 17.40
N THR A 152 2.41 8.25 18.12
CA THR A 152 2.30 7.23 19.17
C THR A 152 1.18 6.27 18.80
N ASN A 153 1.43 4.96 18.80
CA ASN A 153 0.40 3.98 18.47
C ASN A 153 -0.75 4.00 19.49
N SER A 154 -1.92 3.51 19.08
CA SER A 154 -3.13 3.48 19.92
C SER A 154 -3.11 2.38 20.98
N LEU A 155 -2.07 1.54 21.01
CA LEU A 155 -1.91 0.43 21.95
C LEU A 155 -1.18 0.85 23.25
N LEU A 156 -0.68 2.08 23.32
CA LEU A 156 0.06 2.58 24.49
C LEU A 156 -0.88 3.18 25.56
N ASP A 157 -0.84 2.55 26.74
CA ASP A 157 -1.17 3.05 28.09
C ASP A 157 -2.59 3.53 28.45
N GLY A 158 -3.62 3.32 27.63
CA GLY A 158 -5.04 3.49 28.02
C GLY A 158 -5.45 4.89 28.51
N ARG A 159 -4.53 5.86 28.45
CA ARG A 159 -4.76 7.27 28.78
C ARG A 159 -5.22 7.99 27.52
N ALA A 160 -6.12 8.95 27.67
CA ALA A 160 -6.51 9.85 26.60
C ALA A 160 -5.25 10.55 26.05
N GLN A 161 -4.96 10.34 24.77
CA GLN A 161 -3.85 11.00 24.09
C GLN A 161 -4.33 12.39 23.61
N PRO A 162 -3.55 13.46 23.80
CA PRO A 162 -3.89 14.76 23.23
C PRO A 162 -3.92 14.67 21.71
N LEU A 163 -4.94 15.29 21.11
CA LEU A 163 -5.14 15.36 19.66
C LEU A 163 -4.64 16.71 19.12
N ALA A 164 -4.42 16.76 17.81
CA ALA A 164 -4.14 17.99 17.09
C ALA A 164 -5.36 18.92 17.13
N ASP A 165 -5.12 20.21 16.91
CA ASP A 165 -6.20 21.16 16.76
C ASP A 165 -7.06 20.82 15.52
N ILE A 166 -8.37 21.00 15.64
CA ILE A 166 -9.33 20.67 14.57
C ILE A 166 -9.03 21.49 13.31
N GLU A 167 -8.68 22.78 13.46
CA GLU A 167 -8.32 23.65 12.34
C GLU A 167 -7.01 23.20 11.70
N GLU A 168 -6.00 22.84 12.50
CA GLU A 168 -4.72 22.31 11.99
C GLU A 168 -4.96 21.07 11.10
N PHE A 169 -5.69 20.08 11.61
CA PHE A 169 -5.94 18.84 10.89
C PHE A 169 -6.83 19.07 9.66
N SER A 170 -7.85 19.93 9.76
CA SER A 170 -8.72 20.29 8.64
C SER A 170 -7.95 20.97 7.50
N LEU A 171 -7.03 21.89 7.83
CA LEU A 171 -6.18 22.58 6.85
C LEU A 171 -5.17 21.61 6.21
N LYS A 172 -4.65 20.64 6.98
CA LYS A 172 -3.83 19.55 6.46
C LYS A 172 -4.59 18.71 5.42
N LEU A 173 -5.82 18.27 5.73
CA LEU A 173 -6.66 17.54 4.78
C LEU A 173 -6.98 18.38 3.53
N LYS A 174 -7.30 19.67 3.71
CA LYS A 174 -7.56 20.60 2.59
C LYS A 174 -6.36 20.75 1.66
N ALA A 175 -5.15 20.87 2.21
CA ALA A 175 -3.91 20.97 1.43
C ALA A 175 -3.65 19.73 0.57
N CYS A 176 -4.16 18.58 1.00
CA CYS A 176 -3.96 17.32 0.31
C CYS A 176 -5.12 17.00 -0.66
N LYS A 177 -6.37 17.44 -0.39
CA LYS A 177 -7.52 17.32 -1.31
C LYS A 177 -7.32 18.02 -2.66
N GLY A 178 -6.60 19.14 -2.68
CA GLY A 178 -6.28 19.88 -3.91
C GLY A 178 -5.51 19.08 -4.97
N LEU A 179 -5.11 17.84 -4.66
CA LEU A 179 -4.29 16.96 -5.50
C LEU A 179 -5.06 15.80 -6.15
N SER A 180 -6.38 15.64 -5.89
CA SER A 180 -7.31 14.62 -6.45
C SER A 180 -7.52 13.34 -5.61
N MET A 181 -6.92 13.22 -4.41
CA MET A 181 -6.84 11.92 -3.71
C MET A 181 -7.28 11.84 -2.25
N ILE A 182 -8.04 12.79 -1.73
CA ILE A 182 -8.54 12.69 -0.35
C ILE A 182 -10.05 12.82 -0.30
N LEU A 183 -10.64 11.88 0.45
CA LEU A 183 -12.01 11.96 0.96
C LEU A 183 -12.04 12.80 2.24
#